data_AF-A0AAV6CKM9-F1
#
_entry.id   AF-A0AAV6CKM9-F1
#
_cell.length_a   1.000
_cell.length_b   1.000
_cell.length_c   1.000
_cell.angle_alpha   90.00
_cell.angle_beta   90.00
_cell.angle_gamma   90.00
#
_symmetry.space_group_name_H-M   'P 1'
#
loop_
_entity.id
_entity.type
_entity.pdbx_description
1 polymer ?
#
loop_
_entity_poly.entity_id
_entity_poly.type
_entity_poly.pdbx_seq_one_letter_code
_entity_poly.pdbx_strand_id
1 'polypeptide(L)'
;MAHLLNPAVLQQQTLKQVITFAGVGLHSGNKVNMTFLPAPPNSGIRFRRVDLEGSPEIEARVENVSETNRSTTLAKGNVKLHTVEHILSAFAGMGVDNAIVELDSNEPPIADGSSREYAKMIRQAGLEPQAERREPYKVTSPIQITAGET
;
A
#
# COMPACT_ATOMS: atom_id res chain seq x y z
N MET A 1 26.37 1.75 7.62
CA MET A 1 25.52 1.98 8.82
C MET A 1 24.26 2.69 8.34
N ALA A 2 23.12 2.00 8.42
CA ALA A 2 21.88 2.34 7.74
C ALA A 2 21.19 3.58 8.34
N HIS A 3 21.01 4.63 7.55
CA HIS A 3 20.03 5.68 7.81
C HIS A 3 18.64 5.15 7.43
N LEU A 4 17.98 4.41 8.33
CA LEU A 4 16.66 3.83 8.05
C LEU A 4 15.48 4.75 8.38
N LEU A 5 15.71 5.93 8.94
CA LEU A 5 14.70 6.97 9.06
C LEU A 5 15.39 8.31 8.81
N ASN A 6 15.08 8.96 7.70
CA ASN A 6 15.59 10.28 7.38
C ASN A 6 14.72 11.32 8.12
N PRO A 7 15.22 11.98 9.19
CA PRO A 7 14.46 13.00 9.92
C PRO A 7 14.15 14.27 9.09
N ALA A 8 14.55 14.32 7.81
CA ALA A 8 14.42 15.49 6.94
C ALA A 8 13.20 15.51 6.00
N VAL A 9 12.38 14.45 5.95
CA VAL A 9 11.17 14.46 5.10
C VAL A 9 10.01 15.10 5.85
N LEU A 10 9.99 16.44 5.84
CA LEU A 10 8.94 17.25 6.46
C LEU A 10 7.64 17.29 5.64
N GLN A 11 7.74 17.02 4.34
CA GLN A 11 6.65 17.09 3.38
C GLN A 11 6.11 15.69 3.07
N GLN A 12 4.82 15.58 2.81
CA GLN A 12 4.24 14.35 2.28
C GLN A 12 4.90 13.99 0.94
N GLN A 13 5.01 12.70 0.63
CA GLN A 13 5.54 12.23 -0.64
C GLN A 13 4.53 11.42 -1.42
N THR A 14 4.55 11.60 -2.74
CA THR A 14 3.87 10.74 -3.71
C THR A 14 4.87 10.20 -4.72
N LEU A 15 4.41 9.39 -5.66
CA LEU A 15 5.22 8.91 -6.78
C LEU A 15 5.37 10.03 -7.83
N LYS A 16 6.54 10.11 -8.47
CA LYS A 16 6.78 11.10 -9.52
C LYS A 16 6.20 10.69 -10.88
N GLN A 17 6.05 9.40 -11.12
CA GLN A 17 5.47 8.87 -12.36
C GLN A 17 4.71 7.57 -12.11
N VAL A 18 3.86 7.22 -13.08
CA VAL A 18 3.12 5.96 -13.10
C VAL A 18 4.07 4.79 -13.39
N ILE A 19 3.86 3.65 -12.73
CA ILE A 19 4.59 2.41 -13.02
C ILE A 19 3.69 1.18 -12.88
N THR A 20 3.85 0.22 -13.79
CA THR A 20 3.01 -0.99 -13.87
C THR A 20 3.86 -2.25 -13.71
N PHE A 21 3.29 -3.26 -13.08
CA PHE A 21 3.87 -4.59 -12.95
C PHE A 21 2.78 -5.65 -13.10
N ALA A 22 3.06 -6.68 -13.90
CA ALA A 22 2.17 -7.80 -14.14
C ALA A 22 2.71 -9.06 -13.47
N GLY A 23 1.82 -9.87 -12.90
CA GLY A 23 2.19 -11.12 -12.26
C GLY A 23 0.98 -11.97 -11.89
N VAL A 24 1.12 -12.76 -10.82
CA VAL A 24 0.10 -13.71 -10.36
C VAL A 24 -0.11 -13.54 -8.85
N GLY A 25 -1.36 -13.53 -8.39
CA GLY A 25 -1.71 -13.51 -6.96
C GLY A 25 -1.34 -14.81 -6.24
N LEU A 26 -0.95 -14.74 -4.96
CA LEU A 26 -0.51 -15.91 -4.19
C LEU A 26 -1.65 -16.89 -3.90
N HIS A 27 -2.77 -16.36 -3.42
CA HIS A 27 -3.89 -17.19 -2.95
C HIS A 27 -4.92 -17.44 -4.04
N SER A 28 -5.19 -16.43 -4.87
CA SER A 28 -6.14 -16.51 -5.98
C SER A 28 -5.60 -17.29 -7.18
N GLY A 29 -4.28 -17.23 -7.42
CA GLY A 29 -3.67 -17.74 -8.65
C GLY A 29 -4.05 -16.93 -9.90
N ASN A 30 -4.73 -15.80 -9.74
CA ASN A 30 -5.17 -14.96 -10.85
C ASN A 30 -4.01 -14.17 -11.43
N LYS A 31 -3.99 -14.01 -12.76
CA LYS A 31 -3.14 -13.01 -13.39
C LYS A 31 -3.65 -11.62 -13.04
N VAL A 32 -2.74 -10.70 -12.80
CA VAL A 32 -3.05 -9.33 -12.40
C VAL A 32 -2.05 -8.36 -13.02
N ASN A 33 -2.55 -7.27 -13.56
CA ASN A 33 -1.80 -6.06 -13.88
C ASN A 33 -2.06 -5.04 -12.77
N MET A 34 -0.98 -4.64 -12.12
CA MET A 34 -1.02 -3.68 -11.02
C MET A 34 -0.28 -2.40 -11.43
N THR A 35 -0.88 -1.25 -11.18
CA THR A 35 -0.29 0.06 -11.50
C THR A 35 -0.25 0.93 -10.26
N PHE A 36 0.90 1.55 -9.99
CA PHE A 36 1.03 2.60 -8.99
C PHE A 36 0.94 3.97 -9.64
N LEU A 37 0.09 4.83 -9.10
CA LEU A 37 -0.13 6.20 -9.57
C LEU A 37 0.18 7.21 -8.46
N PRO A 38 0.66 8.42 -8.83
CA PRO A 38 0.68 9.56 -7.93
C PRO A 38 -0.73 9.86 -7.40
N ALA A 39 -0.82 10.43 -6.20
CA ALA A 39 -2.08 10.87 -5.62
C ALA A 39 -1.94 12.23 -4.92
N PRO A 40 -3.03 13.03 -4.85
CA PRO A 40 -2.99 14.34 -4.19
C PRO A 40 -2.61 14.26 -2.70
N PRO A 41 -2.18 15.38 -2.09
CA PRO A 41 -1.89 15.42 -0.67
C PRO A 41 -3.08 14.98 0.17
N ASN A 42 -2.81 14.37 1.32
CA ASN A 42 -3.80 13.84 2.26
C ASN A 42 -4.71 12.73 1.69
N SER A 43 -4.39 12.15 0.52
CA SER A 43 -5.17 11.03 -0.02
C SER A 43 -4.95 9.75 0.78
N GLY A 44 -3.76 9.60 1.37
CA GLY A 44 -3.26 8.32 1.88
C GLY A 44 -3.00 7.33 0.75
N ILE A 45 -2.80 6.07 1.12
CA ILE A 45 -2.72 4.94 0.19
C ILE A 45 -4.13 4.41 -0.09
N ARG A 46 -4.48 4.25 -1.37
CA ARG A 46 -5.78 3.75 -1.83
C ARG A 46 -5.58 2.63 -2.83
N PHE A 47 -6.40 1.60 -2.74
CA PHE A 47 -6.45 0.55 -3.74
C PHE A 47 -7.70 0.71 -4.60
N ARG A 48 -7.57 0.59 -5.92
CA ARG A 48 -8.64 0.77 -6.89
C ARG A 48 -8.79 -0.48 -7.75
N ARG A 49 -9.99 -1.04 -7.79
CA ARG A 49 -10.31 -2.23 -8.59
C ARG A 49 -10.83 -1.82 -9.96
N VAL A 50 -9.94 -1.72 -10.94
CA VAL A 50 -10.28 -1.20 -12.29
C VAL A 50 -11.03 -2.21 -13.15
N ASP A 51 -11.03 -3.48 -12.76
CA ASP A 51 -11.81 -4.54 -13.39
C ASP A 51 -13.31 -4.51 -13.01
N LEU A 52 -13.69 -3.70 -12.01
CA LEU A 52 -15.07 -3.55 -11.57
C LEU A 52 -15.70 -2.25 -12.09
N GLU A 53 -17.01 -2.28 -12.34
CA GLU A 53 -17.78 -1.10 -12.77
C GLU A 53 -17.62 0.05 -11.75
N GLY A 54 -17.36 1.25 -12.25
CA GLY A 54 -17.13 2.44 -11.43
C GLY A 54 -15.77 2.49 -10.74
N SER A 55 -14.89 1.51 -10.95
CA SER A 55 -13.53 1.44 -10.42
C SER A 55 -13.44 1.78 -8.93
N PRO A 56 -14.16 1.04 -8.07
CA PRO A 56 -14.28 1.37 -6.65
C PRO A 56 -12.93 1.36 -5.94
N GLU A 57 -12.82 2.24 -4.94
CA GLU A 57 -11.61 2.41 -4.13
C GLU A 57 -11.80 1.98 -2.68
N ILE A 58 -10.74 1.43 -2.10
CA ILE A 58 -10.62 1.10 -0.68
C ILE A 58 -9.40 1.83 -0.11
N GLU A 59 -9.61 2.67 0.90
CA GLU A 59 -8.51 3.28 1.64
C GLU A 59 -7.76 2.23 2.47
N ALA A 60 -6.43 2.27 2.46
CA ALA A 60 -5.59 1.41 3.30
C ALA A 60 -5.59 1.90 4.74
N ARG A 61 -6.73 1.73 5.42
CA ARG A 61 -6.93 2.13 6.81
C ARG A 61 -7.44 0.96 7.65
N VAL A 62 -7.17 1.02 8.95
CA VAL A 62 -7.55 -0.03 9.91
C VAL A 62 -9.06 -0.30 9.88
N GLU A 63 -9.89 0.73 9.66
CA GLU A 63 -11.35 0.57 9.61
C GLU A 63 -11.83 -0.26 8.42
N ASN A 64 -11.01 -0.40 7.38
CA ASN A 64 -11.30 -1.21 6.20
C ASN A 64 -10.66 -2.61 6.27
N VAL A 65 -9.94 -2.97 7.32
CA VAL A 65 -9.39 -4.32 7.48
C VAL A 65 -10.52 -5.28 7.84
N SER A 66 -10.78 -6.27 6.98
CA SER A 66 -11.89 -7.22 7.17
C SER A 66 -11.43 -8.59 7.65
N GLU A 67 -10.26 -9.06 7.23
CA GLU A 67 -9.73 -10.40 7.54
C GLU A 67 -8.20 -10.34 7.68
N THR A 68 -7.67 -11.11 8.64
CA THR A 68 -6.22 -11.20 8.93
C THR A 68 -5.71 -12.64 8.87
N ASN A 69 -6.53 -13.59 8.41
CA ASN A 69 -6.14 -14.98 8.28
C ASN A 69 -5.24 -15.16 7.05
N ARG A 70 -3.96 -15.49 7.29
CA ARG A 70 -2.91 -15.74 6.27
C ARG A 70 -2.49 -14.52 5.43
N SER A 71 -3.29 -13.45 5.38
CA SER A 71 -2.97 -12.18 4.74
C SER A 71 -3.80 -11.04 5.35
N THR A 72 -3.46 -9.78 5.05
CA THR A 72 -4.32 -8.63 5.36
C THR A 72 -5.28 -8.38 4.20
N THR A 73 -6.57 -8.48 4.46
CA THR A 73 -7.63 -8.18 3.49
C THR A 73 -8.31 -6.86 3.82
N LEU A 74 -8.44 -6.00 2.81
CA LEU A 74 -9.25 -4.78 2.88
C LEU A 74 -10.62 -5.00 2.25
N ALA A 75 -11.67 -4.42 2.82
CA ALA A 75 -13.01 -4.45 2.27
C ALA A 75 -13.75 -3.11 2.43
N LYS A 76 -14.56 -2.75 1.44
CA LYS A 76 -15.49 -1.62 1.48
C LYS A 76 -16.73 -1.94 0.65
N GLY A 77 -17.89 -2.00 1.30
CA GLY A 77 -19.10 -2.53 0.68
C GLY A 77 -18.89 -3.98 0.22
N ASN A 78 -19.16 -4.26 -1.05
CA ASN A 78 -19.00 -5.60 -1.65
C ASN A 78 -17.63 -5.84 -2.28
N VAL A 79 -16.72 -4.87 -2.21
CA VAL A 79 -15.38 -4.96 -2.82
C VAL A 79 -14.41 -5.45 -1.75
N LYS A 80 -13.60 -6.45 -2.12
CA LYS A 80 -12.52 -6.99 -1.29
C LYS A 80 -11.20 -7.01 -2.07
N LEU A 81 -10.11 -6.81 -1.35
CA LEU A 81 -8.76 -6.93 -1.87
C LEU A 81 -7.87 -7.63 -0.84
N HIS A 82 -7.25 -8.72 -1.25
CA HIS A 82 -6.40 -9.56 -0.40
C HIS A 82 -4.93 -9.14 -0.45
N THR A 83 -4.15 -9.59 0.52
CA THR A 83 -2.67 -9.59 0.46
C THR A 83 -2.03 -8.23 0.20
N VAL A 84 -2.53 -7.17 0.84
CA VAL A 84 -2.05 -5.78 0.62
C VAL A 84 -0.73 -5.45 1.33
N GLU A 85 -0.35 -6.25 2.32
CA GLU A 85 0.70 -5.97 3.31
C GLU A 85 2.09 -5.73 2.70
N HIS A 86 2.48 -6.44 1.64
CA HIS A 86 3.81 -6.29 1.05
C HIS A 86 3.98 -4.99 0.27
N ILE A 87 2.91 -4.50 -0.36
CA ILE A 87 2.89 -3.18 -1.02
C ILE A 87 2.93 -2.09 0.05
N LEU A 88 2.11 -2.21 1.09
CA LEU A 88 2.08 -1.25 2.19
C LEU A 88 3.43 -1.17 2.92
N SER A 89 4.08 -2.31 3.12
CA SER A 89 5.45 -2.38 3.66
C SER A 89 6.45 -1.65 2.77
N ALA A 90 6.38 -1.83 1.44
CA ALA A 90 7.24 -1.12 0.50
C ALA A 90 7.01 0.39 0.53
N PHE A 91 5.74 0.85 0.49
CA PHE A 91 5.42 2.27 0.58
C PHE A 91 5.88 2.89 1.90
N ALA A 92 5.61 2.24 3.04
CA ALA A 92 6.05 2.71 4.35
C ALA A 92 7.58 2.80 4.44
N GLY A 93 8.29 1.75 4.01
CA GLY A 93 9.76 1.71 4.03
C GLY A 93 10.42 2.68 3.06
N MET A 94 9.73 3.06 1.98
CA MET A 94 10.21 4.01 0.97
C MET A 94 9.71 5.44 1.19
N GLY A 95 8.86 5.68 2.19
CA GLY A 95 8.37 7.02 2.54
C GLY A 95 7.24 7.56 1.65
N VAL A 96 6.48 6.71 0.97
CA VAL A 96 5.30 7.13 0.19
C VAL A 96 4.12 7.35 1.13
N ASP A 97 3.55 8.56 1.12
CA ASP A 97 2.36 8.92 1.91
C ASP A 97 1.08 8.83 1.08
N ASN A 98 1.15 9.23 -0.19
CA ASN A 98 -0.01 9.33 -1.07
C ASN A 98 0.22 8.54 -2.36
N ALA A 99 -0.62 7.54 -2.63
CA ALA A 99 -0.61 6.79 -3.89
C ALA A 99 -1.95 6.10 -4.13
N ILE A 100 -2.27 5.89 -5.41
CA ILE A 100 -3.34 4.99 -5.84
C ILE A 100 -2.69 3.73 -6.42
N VAL A 101 -3.16 2.56 -5.98
CA VAL A 101 -2.77 1.26 -6.50
C VAL A 101 -3.94 0.67 -7.28
N GLU A 102 -3.86 0.70 -8.60
CA GLU A 102 -4.84 0.08 -9.47
C GLU A 102 -4.53 -1.40 -9.67
N LEU A 103 -5.56 -2.25 -9.59
CA LEU A 103 -5.50 -3.67 -9.88
C LEU A 103 -6.68 -4.08 -10.73
N ASP A 104 -6.44 -4.94 -11.71
CA ASP A 104 -7.47 -5.62 -12.50
C ASP A 104 -7.85 -7.00 -11.93
N SER A 105 -7.53 -7.24 -10.66
CA SER A 105 -7.86 -8.46 -9.92
C SER A 105 -7.99 -8.20 -8.42
N ASN A 106 -8.48 -9.20 -7.67
CA ASN A 106 -8.75 -9.10 -6.23
C ASN A 106 -7.54 -9.34 -5.33
N GLU A 107 -6.35 -9.50 -5.89
CA GLU A 107 -5.10 -9.72 -5.16
C GLU A 107 -3.91 -9.16 -5.95
N PRO A 108 -2.95 -8.48 -5.32
CA PRO A 108 -1.74 -8.02 -5.99
C PRO A 108 -0.82 -9.20 -6.37
N PRO A 109 0.06 -9.01 -7.38
CA PRO A 109 0.96 -10.07 -7.81
C PRO A 109 2.04 -10.38 -6.76
N ILE A 110 2.18 -11.64 -6.35
CA ILE A 110 3.07 -12.03 -5.22
C ILE A 110 4.56 -11.72 -5.45
N ALA A 111 4.98 -11.53 -6.70
CA ALA A 111 6.36 -11.36 -7.10
C ALA A 111 7.26 -12.49 -6.55
N ASP A 112 8.22 -12.16 -5.69
CA ASP A 112 9.11 -13.13 -5.02
C ASP A 112 8.69 -13.45 -3.57
N GLY A 113 7.49 -13.04 -3.18
CA GLY A 113 6.98 -13.19 -1.80
C GLY A 113 7.49 -12.12 -0.82
N SER A 114 8.27 -11.14 -1.28
CA SER A 114 8.76 -10.03 -0.46
C SER A 114 8.32 -8.68 -1.01
N SER A 115 8.64 -7.60 -0.29
CA SER A 115 8.44 -6.21 -0.75
C SER A 115 9.49 -5.74 -1.76
N ARG A 116 10.48 -6.57 -2.12
CA ARG A 116 11.64 -6.16 -2.91
C ARG A 116 11.26 -5.62 -4.28
N GLU A 117 10.33 -6.27 -4.98
CA GLU A 117 9.93 -5.84 -6.32
C GLU A 117 9.16 -4.52 -6.29
N TYR A 118 8.25 -4.36 -5.33
CA TYR A 118 7.54 -3.10 -5.12
C TYR A 118 8.48 -1.95 -4.74
N ALA A 119 9.49 -2.20 -3.90
CA ALA A 119 10.50 -1.20 -3.58
C ALA A 119 11.35 -0.79 -4.80
N LYS A 120 11.66 -1.73 -5.71
CA LYS A 120 12.30 -1.39 -7.00
C LYS A 120 11.38 -0.53 -7.85
N MET A 121 10.10 -0.87 -7.94
CA MET A 121 9.12 -0.07 -8.69
C MET A 121 9.04 1.35 -8.16
N ILE A 122 8.95 1.54 -6.84
CA ILE A 122 8.91 2.86 -6.21
C ILE A 122 10.20 3.64 -6.50
N ARG A 123 11.37 2.98 -6.43
CA ARG A 123 12.65 3.62 -6.76
C ARG A 123 12.74 4.04 -8.22
N GLN A 124 12.21 3.23 -9.13
CA GLN A 124 12.17 3.54 -10.57
C GLN A 124 11.17 4.66 -10.87
N ALA A 125 10.00 4.66 -10.23
CA ALA A 125 9.03 5.74 -10.32
C ALA A 125 9.61 7.06 -9.76
N GLY A 126 10.39 6.96 -8.70
CA GLY A 126 10.89 8.13 -7.97
C GLY A 126 9.81 8.75 -7.10
N LEU A 127 10.25 9.60 -6.16
CA LEU A 127 9.39 10.30 -5.22
C LEU A 127 9.29 11.78 -5.57
N GLU A 128 8.13 12.36 -5.32
CA GLU A 128 7.86 13.78 -5.47
C GLU A 128 7.29 14.32 -4.15
N PRO A 129 7.93 15.35 -3.55
CA PRO A 129 7.42 15.99 -2.36
C PRO A 129 6.17 16.83 -2.69
N GLN A 130 5.27 16.91 -1.72
CA GLN A 130 4.03 17.67 -1.81
C GLN A 130 4.04 18.84 -0.81
N ALA A 131 3.21 19.86 -1.04
CA ALA A 131 3.19 21.05 -0.20
C ALA A 131 2.80 20.77 1.26
N GLU A 132 1.99 19.74 1.49
CA GLU A 132 1.48 19.38 2.82
C GLU A 132 2.54 18.76 3.71
N ARG A 133 2.46 19.06 5.00
CA ARG A 133 3.35 18.49 6.00
C ARG A 133 3.04 17.03 6.25
N ARG A 134 4.08 16.23 6.43
CA ARG A 134 3.97 14.84 6.89
C ARG A 134 3.78 14.83 8.41
N GLU A 135 2.70 14.21 8.87
CA GLU A 135 2.37 14.10 10.30
C GLU A 135 2.56 12.64 10.78
N PRO A 136 3.71 12.30 11.37
CA PRO A 136 3.95 10.94 11.87
C PRO A 136 3.16 10.68 13.16
N TYR A 137 2.67 9.45 13.32
CA TYR A 137 2.10 9.02 14.60
C TYR A 137 3.21 8.84 15.65
N LYS A 138 3.14 9.61 16.73
CA LYS A 138 4.07 9.50 17.87
C LYS A 138 3.42 8.69 18.99
N VAL A 139 3.99 7.53 19.29
CA VAL A 139 3.61 6.74 20.48
C VAL A 139 4.02 7.54 21.73
N THR A 140 3.04 7.92 22.56
CA THR A 140 3.24 8.75 23.76
C THR A 140 3.39 7.96 25.04
N SER A 141 2.89 6.72 25.06
CA SER A 141 2.98 5.78 26.17
C SER A 141 3.00 4.34 25.63
N PRO A 142 3.54 3.36 26.37
CA PRO A 142 3.49 1.96 25.97
C PRO A 142 2.05 1.48 25.74
N ILE A 143 1.85 0.70 24.68
CA ILE A 143 0.59 0.03 24.35
C ILE A 143 0.89 -1.46 24.25
N GLN A 144 0.15 -2.29 24.99
CA GLN A 144 0.25 -3.75 24.95
C GLN A 144 -1.12 -4.33 24.67
N ILE A 145 -1.18 -5.31 23.79
CA ILE A 145 -2.38 -6.09 23.48
C ILE A 145 -2.04 -7.56 23.73
N THR A 146 -2.89 -8.24 24.49
CA THR A 146 -2.82 -9.69 24.69
C THR A 146 -4.08 -10.31 24.10
N ALA A 147 -3.91 -11.12 23.07
CA ALA A 147 -4.95 -12.01 22.56
C ALA A 147 -4.62 -13.44 23.06
N GLY A 148 -5.62 -14.17 23.54
CA GLY A 148 -5.44 -15.56 23.97
C GLY A 148 -5.04 -16.48 22.80
N GLU A 149 -4.73 -17.73 23.11
CA GLU A 149 -4.58 -18.77 22.10
C GLU A 149 -5.97 -19.14 21.55
N THR A 150 -6.11 -19.14 20.22
CA THR A 150 -7.28 -19.71 19.50
C THR A 150 -7.11 -21.19 19.25
#